data_AF-A0AAV4NPL2-F1
#
_entry.id   AF-A0AAV4NPL2-F1
#
_cell.length_a   1.000
_cell.length_b   1.000
_cell.length_c   1.000
_cell.angle_alpha   90.00
_cell.angle_beta   90.00
_cell.angle_gamma   90.00
#
_symmetry.space_group_name_H-M   'P 1'
#
loop_
_entity.id
_entity.type
_entity.pdbx_description
1 polymer ?
#
loop_
_entity_poly.entity_id
_entity_poly.type
_entity_poly.pdbx_seq_one_letter_code
_entity_poly.pdbx_strand_id
1 'polypeptide(L)'
;MFLKIYSRVLKFFTNETTKFRASKNGTQRNSCRNYSLQVRAEPKVPFEIRTIREADIPQVMELRRQNHPDLYFGGLYCVQPKYRGLNIGYQIYKASLAHTMGKNKCGNAVLSMAEKYQRSGDFPIVEDEYMTLKNFIPHHINSESLAGMDSVDGIEIETYQDCLLPSMIQYDASVVGYTRDHVLELNCKEADSKTFVAFKNGTCIGFGSIKKSCLGAARVGPLYADNEIIAEVLLRRLIESFPGMKGLAMMTVGSNVPANNFLKKLGNANTEACLRLYGKEKVKANMSKIYAFLDFNFSAF
;
A
#
# COMPACT_ATOMS: atom_id res chain seq x y z
N MET A 1 11.06 11.45 6.89
CA MET A 1 10.09 10.38 6.53
C MET A 1 10.50 9.03 7.13
N PHE A 2 11.70 8.52 6.83
CA PHE A 2 12.24 7.26 7.36
C PHE A 2 12.07 7.09 8.88
N LEU A 3 12.59 8.03 9.70
CA LEU A 3 12.46 7.98 11.17
C LEU A 3 11.02 8.13 11.69
N LYS A 4 10.13 8.82 10.96
CA LYS A 4 8.72 9.03 11.34
C LYS A 4 7.85 7.79 11.07
N ILE A 5 8.14 7.07 9.98
CA ILE A 5 7.53 5.77 9.69
C ILE A 5 8.06 4.76 10.71
N TYR A 6 9.38 4.73 10.89
CA TYR A 6 10.06 3.84 11.82
C TYR A 6 9.54 3.93 13.27
N SER A 7 9.37 5.14 13.83
CA SER A 7 8.91 5.31 15.21
C SER A 7 7.45 4.90 15.45
N ARG A 8 6.60 4.95 14.42
CA ARG A 8 5.19 4.53 14.51
C ARG A 8 5.00 3.03 14.45
N VAL A 9 5.86 2.32 13.71
CA VAL A 9 5.68 0.87 13.50
C VAL A 9 6.28 0.05 14.67
N LEU A 10 7.30 0.50 15.41
CA LEU A 10 8.05 -0.35 16.35
C LEU A 10 7.36 -0.87 17.62
N LYS A 11 6.14 -0.43 17.96
CA LYS A 11 5.60 -0.61 19.32
C LYS A 11 5.20 -2.05 19.69
N PHE A 12 5.28 -3.02 18.78
CA PHE A 12 4.53 -4.26 18.97
C PHE A 12 5.25 -5.59 18.56
N PHE A 13 6.50 -5.53 18.08
CA PHE A 13 7.12 -6.67 17.37
C PHE A 13 8.08 -7.55 18.23
N THR A 14 8.12 -8.87 17.97
CA THR A 14 9.07 -9.85 18.55
C THR A 14 10.45 -9.81 17.86
N ASN A 15 11.54 -10.30 18.47
CA ASN A 15 12.92 -10.08 17.95
C ASN A 15 13.66 -11.37 17.55
N GLU A 16 14.13 -11.43 16.30
CA GLU A 16 15.26 -12.26 15.87
C GLU A 16 16.43 -11.37 15.42
N THR A 17 17.68 -11.73 15.76
CA THR A 17 18.87 -10.91 15.42
C THR A 17 19.99 -11.75 14.81
N THR A 18 20.48 -11.34 13.63
CA THR A 18 21.66 -11.92 12.95
C THR A 18 22.75 -10.85 12.78
N LYS A 19 24.02 -11.16 13.06
CA LYS A 19 25.16 -10.21 12.93
C LYS A 19 25.96 -10.47 11.64
N PHE A 20 26.46 -9.42 10.99
CA PHE A 20 27.33 -9.54 9.81
C PHE A 20 28.28 -8.33 9.67
N ARG A 21 29.26 -8.41 8.76
CA ARG A 21 30.19 -7.31 8.43
C ARG A 21 30.04 -6.86 6.98
N ALA A 22 30.20 -5.56 6.73
CA ALA A 22 30.18 -5.00 5.36
C ALA A 22 31.19 -3.85 5.18
N SER A 23 31.69 -3.68 3.96
CA SER A 23 32.57 -2.59 3.50
C SER A 23 32.19 -2.15 2.08
N LYS A 24 32.74 -1.02 1.59
CA LYS A 24 32.56 -0.60 0.18
C LYS A 24 33.30 -1.56 -0.75
N ASN A 25 32.69 -1.90 -1.88
CA ASN A 25 33.36 -2.64 -2.95
C ASN A 25 34.70 -1.96 -3.31
N GLY A 26 35.79 -2.73 -3.30
CA GLY A 26 37.14 -2.23 -3.59
C GLY A 26 37.93 -1.64 -2.40
N THR A 27 37.45 -1.76 -1.15
CA THR A 27 38.19 -1.28 0.04
C THR A 27 38.81 -2.42 0.86
N GLN A 28 39.97 -2.17 1.49
CA GLN A 28 40.70 -3.15 2.32
C GLN A 28 39.84 -3.71 3.48
N ARG A 29 40.11 -4.95 3.92
CA ARG A 29 39.40 -5.65 5.02
C ARG A 29 39.30 -4.85 6.33
N ASN A 30 40.22 -3.92 6.59
CA ASN A 30 40.27 -3.10 7.80
C ASN A 30 39.21 -1.97 7.86
N SER A 31 38.45 -1.72 6.79
CA SER A 31 37.34 -0.74 6.77
C SER A 31 35.97 -1.34 7.12
N CYS A 32 35.91 -2.63 7.42
CA CYS A 32 34.68 -3.37 7.69
C CYS A 32 33.99 -2.90 8.98
N ARG A 33 32.70 -2.58 8.89
CA ARG A 33 31.85 -2.26 10.05
C ARG A 33 30.93 -3.42 10.41
N ASN A 34 30.59 -3.54 11.69
CA ASN A 34 29.64 -4.54 12.19
C ASN A 34 28.20 -4.02 12.06
N TYR A 35 27.32 -4.86 11.56
CA TYR A 35 25.90 -4.59 11.41
C TYR A 35 25.08 -5.73 12.02
N SER A 36 23.87 -5.42 12.48
CA SER A 36 22.88 -6.42 12.91
C SER A 36 21.61 -6.31 12.08
N LEU A 37 21.19 -7.43 11.48
CA LEU A 37 19.87 -7.60 10.92
C LEU A 37 18.92 -7.98 12.05
N GLN A 38 17.89 -7.17 12.27
CA GLN A 38 16.77 -7.48 13.14
C GLN A 38 15.55 -7.76 12.29
N VAL A 39 14.94 -8.92 12.50
CA VAL A 39 13.61 -9.26 11.99
C VAL A 39 12.64 -9.11 13.13
N ARG A 40 11.58 -8.36 12.86
CA ARG A 40 10.52 -8.05 13.79
C ARG A 40 9.21 -8.47 13.16
N ALA A 41 8.47 -9.37 13.80
CA ALA A 41 7.12 -9.78 13.37
C ALA A 41 6.07 -9.30 14.37
N GLU A 42 4.94 -8.80 13.86
CA GLU A 42 3.82 -8.40 14.69
C GLU A 42 2.91 -9.61 14.92
N PRO A 43 2.75 -10.14 16.14
CA PRO A 43 2.01 -11.38 16.33
C PRO A 43 0.54 -11.27 15.92
N LYS A 44 -0.02 -10.05 16.01
CA LYS A 44 -1.44 -9.79 15.74
C LYS A 44 -1.72 -9.33 14.32
N VAL A 45 -0.71 -8.88 13.57
CA VAL A 45 -0.89 -8.33 12.23
C VAL A 45 0.12 -8.98 11.31
N PRO A 46 -0.24 -9.41 10.08
CA PRO A 46 0.68 -10.10 9.18
C PRO A 46 1.78 -9.20 8.59
N PHE A 47 2.38 -8.31 9.40
CA PHE A 47 3.47 -7.43 9.04
C PHE A 47 4.79 -7.92 9.64
N GLU A 48 5.83 -7.81 8.83
CA GLU A 48 7.21 -7.97 9.25
C GLU A 48 8.01 -6.71 8.91
N ILE A 49 8.81 -6.23 9.88
CA ILE A 49 9.84 -5.23 9.65
C ILE A 49 11.20 -5.93 9.68
N ARG A 50 11.99 -5.73 8.63
CA ARG A 50 13.41 -6.08 8.63
C ARG A 50 14.23 -4.81 8.69
N THR A 51 15.12 -4.70 9.67
CA THR A 51 16.02 -3.54 9.80
C THR A 51 17.47 -3.96 9.95
N ILE A 52 18.37 -3.24 9.30
CA ILE A 52 19.81 -3.36 9.55
C ILE A 52 20.23 -2.18 10.38
N ARG A 53 20.92 -2.43 11.48
CA ARG A 53 21.39 -1.39 12.40
C ARG A 53 22.91 -1.34 12.48
N GLU A 54 23.40 -0.13 12.73
CA GLU A 54 24.75 0.15 13.22
C GLU A 54 24.57 0.99 14.49
N ALA A 55 25.11 0.54 15.62
CA ALA A 55 24.90 1.16 16.94
C ALA A 55 23.42 1.50 17.24
N ASP A 56 22.54 0.50 17.05
CA ASP A 56 21.09 0.57 17.26
C ASP A 56 20.28 1.55 16.38
N ILE A 57 20.93 2.25 15.45
CA ILE A 57 20.24 3.14 14.51
C ILE A 57 19.88 2.35 13.23
N PRO A 58 18.61 2.31 12.80
CA PRO A 58 18.21 1.64 11.55
C PRO A 58 18.80 2.34 10.32
N GLN A 59 19.62 1.64 9.57
CA GLN A 59 20.27 2.12 8.35
C GLN A 59 19.55 1.67 7.08
N VAL A 60 18.83 0.55 7.17
CA VAL A 60 17.98 0.00 6.12
C VAL A 60 16.70 -0.53 6.73
N MET A 61 15.59 -0.40 6.00
CA MET A 61 14.30 -0.96 6.38
C MET A 61 13.65 -1.62 5.16
N GLU A 62 13.01 -2.77 5.36
CA GLU A 62 11.99 -3.34 4.49
C GLU A 62 10.78 -3.68 5.35
N LEU A 63 9.59 -3.46 4.79
CA LEU A 63 8.35 -3.89 5.40
C LEU A 63 7.65 -4.87 4.45
N ARG A 64 7.15 -5.96 5.00
CA ARG A 64 6.44 -6.98 4.26
C ARG A 64 5.11 -7.26 4.91
N ARG A 65 4.11 -7.55 4.09
CA ARG A 65 2.80 -8.01 4.55
C ARG A 65 2.43 -9.35 3.94
N GLN A 66 2.00 -10.31 4.75
CA GLN A 66 1.26 -11.46 4.24
C GLN A 66 -0.20 -11.02 4.00
N ASN A 67 -0.64 -11.05 2.74
CA ASN A 67 -1.99 -10.64 2.34
C ASN A 67 -2.96 -11.83 2.31
N HIS A 68 -2.43 -13.02 2.03
CA HIS A 68 -3.10 -14.32 2.01
C HIS A 68 -2.04 -15.37 2.41
N PRO A 69 -2.39 -16.57 2.94
CA PRO A 69 -1.41 -17.60 3.33
C PRO A 69 -0.27 -17.83 2.33
N ASP A 70 -0.56 -17.73 1.02
CA ASP A 70 0.39 -17.93 -0.06
C ASP A 70 0.84 -16.67 -0.81
N LEU A 71 0.46 -15.46 -0.34
CA LEU A 71 0.78 -14.20 -0.99
C LEU A 71 1.40 -13.19 -0.03
N TYR A 72 2.62 -12.77 -0.36
CA TYR A 72 3.32 -11.69 0.35
C TYR A 72 3.47 -10.45 -0.53
N PHE A 73 3.40 -9.29 0.09
CA PHE A 73 3.67 -8.00 -0.56
C PHE A 73 4.87 -7.33 0.09
N GLY A 74 5.89 -7.01 -0.71
CA GLY A 74 7.09 -6.29 -0.26
C GLY A 74 7.01 -4.80 -0.58
N GLY A 75 7.27 -3.95 0.42
CA GLY A 75 7.29 -2.50 0.26
C GLY A 75 8.18 -1.78 1.27
N LEU A 76 8.24 -0.44 1.13
CA LEU A 76 9.11 0.45 1.92
C LEU A 76 10.57 -0.03 2.06
N TYR A 77 11.11 -0.68 1.02
CA TYR A 77 12.52 -1.03 0.95
C TYR A 77 13.37 0.23 0.74
N CYS A 78 14.13 0.61 1.76
CA CYS A 78 14.89 1.85 1.73
C CYS A 78 16.22 1.75 2.49
N VAL A 79 17.28 2.24 1.85
CA VAL A 79 18.64 2.35 2.40
C VAL A 79 18.99 3.82 2.54
N GLN A 80 19.40 4.23 3.75
CA GLN A 80 19.90 5.59 3.99
C GLN A 80 21.06 5.92 3.02
N PRO A 81 21.09 7.13 2.41
CA PRO A 81 22.05 7.46 1.35
C PRO A 81 23.51 7.14 1.68
N LYS A 82 23.97 7.45 2.90
CA LYS A 82 25.34 7.21 3.36
C LYS A 82 25.76 5.74 3.42
N TYR A 83 24.81 4.80 3.33
CA TYR A 83 25.06 3.35 3.35
C TYR A 83 24.78 2.65 2.02
N ARG A 84 24.45 3.39 0.96
CA ARG A 84 24.30 2.82 -0.38
C ARG A 84 25.68 2.38 -0.91
N GLY A 85 25.70 1.37 -1.77
CA GLY A 85 26.96 0.80 -2.32
C GLY A 85 27.73 -0.11 -1.36
N LEU A 86 27.22 -0.37 -0.15
CA LEU A 86 27.83 -1.29 0.83
C LEU A 86 27.25 -2.71 0.79
N ASN A 87 26.37 -3.01 -0.18
CA ASN A 87 25.59 -4.25 -0.23
C ASN A 87 24.75 -4.58 1.03
N ILE A 88 24.62 -3.65 1.99
CA ILE A 88 23.84 -3.92 3.20
C ILE A 88 22.35 -4.11 2.90
N GLY A 89 21.77 -3.33 1.98
CA GLY A 89 20.37 -3.50 1.60
C GLY A 89 20.08 -4.87 1.00
N TYR A 90 21.04 -5.41 0.23
CA TYR A 90 20.93 -6.74 -0.35
C TYR A 90 20.86 -7.84 0.72
N GLN A 91 21.44 -7.65 1.90
CA GLN A 91 21.33 -8.64 2.99
C GLN A 91 19.90 -8.72 3.54
N ILE A 92 19.22 -7.58 3.72
CA ILE A 92 17.78 -7.57 4.06
C ILE A 92 16.98 -8.26 2.95
N TYR A 93 17.25 -7.87 1.71
CA TYR A 93 16.53 -8.40 0.56
C TYR A 93 16.64 -9.93 0.47
N LYS A 94 17.84 -10.50 0.64
CA LYS A 94 18.04 -11.96 0.68
C LYS A 94 17.29 -12.64 1.83
N ALA A 95 17.39 -12.10 3.05
CA ALA A 95 16.67 -12.64 4.20
C ALA A 95 15.16 -12.61 3.95
N SER A 96 14.71 -11.58 3.24
CA SER A 96 13.36 -11.48 2.72
C SER A 96 13.01 -12.59 1.75
N LEU A 97 13.80 -12.81 0.71
CA LEU A 97 13.52 -13.86 -0.28
C LEU A 97 13.48 -15.26 0.36
N ALA A 98 14.35 -15.52 1.33
CA ALA A 98 14.38 -16.79 2.05
C ALA A 98 13.06 -17.06 2.80
N HIS A 99 12.50 -16.04 3.45
CA HIS A 99 11.23 -16.18 4.19
C HIS A 99 10.03 -16.48 3.28
N THR A 100 10.03 -15.97 2.04
CA THR A 100 8.93 -16.20 1.08
C THR A 100 9.24 -17.30 0.09
N MET A 101 10.24 -18.15 0.39
CA MET A 101 10.57 -19.29 -0.44
C MET A 101 9.35 -20.20 -0.60
N GLY A 102 9.05 -20.57 -1.85
CA GLY A 102 7.89 -21.40 -2.14
C GLY A 102 6.54 -20.68 -2.09
N LYS A 103 6.46 -19.41 -1.70
CA LYS A 103 5.22 -18.60 -1.69
C LYS A 103 5.18 -17.63 -2.87
N ASN A 104 3.99 -17.16 -3.25
CA ASN A 104 3.89 -16.05 -4.18
C ASN A 104 4.27 -14.75 -3.46
N LYS A 105 4.91 -13.85 -4.20
CA LYS A 105 5.35 -12.56 -3.69
C LYS A 105 5.12 -11.50 -4.76
N CYS A 106 4.76 -10.30 -4.34
CA CYS A 106 4.55 -9.18 -5.25
C CYS A 106 5.05 -7.87 -4.65
N GLY A 107 5.20 -6.88 -5.51
CA GLY A 107 5.64 -5.54 -5.13
C GLY A 107 5.44 -4.55 -6.26
N ASN A 108 5.46 -3.26 -5.92
CA ASN A 108 5.46 -2.18 -6.91
C ASN A 108 6.90 -1.72 -7.14
N ALA A 109 7.35 -1.79 -8.38
CA ALA A 109 8.63 -1.28 -8.80
C ALA A 109 8.45 0.03 -9.57
N VAL A 110 9.17 1.07 -9.15
CA VAL A 110 9.38 2.23 -10.01
C VAL A 110 10.03 1.78 -11.31
N LEU A 111 9.71 2.43 -12.43
CA LEU A 111 10.08 1.97 -13.77
C LEU A 111 11.59 1.69 -13.91
N SER A 112 12.43 2.57 -13.33
CA SER A 112 13.89 2.44 -13.36
C SER A 112 14.45 1.23 -12.62
N MET A 113 13.68 0.61 -11.71
CA MET A 113 14.09 -0.56 -10.93
C MET A 113 13.46 -1.86 -11.42
N ALA A 114 12.42 -1.81 -12.24
CA ALA A 114 11.66 -2.99 -12.63
C ALA A 114 12.53 -4.02 -13.37
N GLU A 115 13.35 -3.57 -14.33
CA GLU A 115 14.25 -4.45 -15.08
C GLU A 115 15.29 -5.13 -14.17
N LYS A 116 15.79 -4.42 -13.16
CA LYS A 116 16.74 -4.97 -12.20
C LYS A 116 16.14 -6.16 -11.43
N TYR A 117 14.88 -6.05 -10.99
CA TYR A 117 14.20 -7.12 -10.26
C TYR A 117 13.81 -8.31 -11.14
N GLN A 118 13.56 -8.07 -12.42
CA GLN A 118 13.36 -9.15 -13.40
C GLN A 118 14.67 -9.89 -13.65
N ARG A 119 15.76 -9.17 -13.91
CA ARG A 119 17.09 -9.76 -14.17
C ARG A 119 17.65 -10.54 -12.98
N SER A 120 17.28 -10.20 -11.74
CA SER A 120 17.68 -10.99 -10.56
C SER A 120 16.94 -12.33 -10.46
N GLY A 121 15.88 -12.55 -11.24
CA GLY A 121 15.05 -13.76 -11.21
C GLY A 121 14.06 -13.81 -10.04
N ASP A 122 14.06 -12.81 -9.17
CA ASP A 122 13.21 -12.81 -7.98
C ASP A 122 11.77 -12.44 -8.32
N PHE A 123 11.57 -11.55 -9.29
CA PHE A 123 10.28 -11.12 -9.77
C PHE A 123 10.21 -11.21 -11.31
N PRO A 124 10.15 -12.44 -11.86
CA PRO A 124 10.23 -12.66 -13.31
C PRO A 124 8.96 -12.24 -14.07
N ILE A 125 7.84 -12.03 -13.38
CA ILE A 125 6.55 -11.71 -14.00
C ILE A 125 6.24 -10.24 -13.78
N VAL A 126 5.94 -9.54 -14.87
CA VAL A 126 5.50 -8.14 -14.88
C VAL A 126 4.01 -8.12 -15.17
N GLU A 127 3.28 -7.25 -14.47
CA GLU A 127 1.92 -6.92 -14.87
C GLU A 127 1.93 -6.04 -16.12
N ASP A 128 1.17 -6.45 -17.13
CA ASP A 128 1.12 -5.84 -18.46
C ASP A 128 -0.26 -5.27 -18.80
N GLU A 129 -1.30 -5.61 -18.03
CA GLU A 129 -2.66 -5.10 -18.24
C GLU A 129 -2.86 -3.71 -17.63
N TYR A 130 -2.07 -3.35 -16.62
CA TYR A 130 -2.17 -2.07 -15.95
C TYR A 130 -0.88 -1.66 -15.25
N MET A 131 -0.76 -0.35 -15.02
CA MET A 131 0.23 0.21 -14.09
C MET A 131 -0.44 0.66 -12.80
N THR A 132 0.30 0.65 -11.70
CA THR A 132 -0.12 1.33 -10.47
C THR A 132 0.29 2.80 -10.58
N LEU A 133 -0.67 3.71 -10.47
CA LEU A 133 -0.43 5.15 -10.52
C LEU A 133 -0.44 5.74 -9.12
N LYS A 134 0.65 6.38 -8.72
CA LYS A 134 0.73 7.14 -7.48
C LYS A 134 0.39 8.60 -7.75
N ASN A 135 -0.82 9.00 -7.39
CA ASN A 135 -1.29 10.36 -7.60
C ASN A 135 -1.23 11.19 -6.32
N PHE A 136 -0.72 12.41 -6.43
CA PHE A 136 -0.71 13.39 -5.36
C PHE A 136 -1.10 14.78 -5.85
N ILE A 137 -2.10 15.37 -5.22
CA ILE A 137 -2.56 16.74 -5.45
C ILE A 137 -2.05 17.61 -4.29
N PRO A 138 -1.12 18.56 -4.51
CA PRO A 138 -0.42 19.29 -3.44
C PRO A 138 -1.15 20.56 -2.98
N HIS A 139 -2.48 20.61 -3.09
CA HIS A 139 -3.30 21.76 -2.71
C HIS A 139 -4.65 21.32 -2.15
N HIS A 140 -5.40 22.28 -1.58
CA HIS A 140 -6.75 22.03 -1.09
C HIS A 140 -7.64 21.49 -2.22
N ILE A 141 -8.53 20.56 -1.89
CA ILE A 141 -9.44 19.93 -2.84
C ILE A 141 -10.81 20.59 -2.75
N ASN A 142 -11.36 21.03 -3.88
CA ASN A 142 -12.79 21.30 -3.99
C ASN A 142 -13.49 20.03 -4.49
N SER A 143 -14.37 19.45 -3.67
CA SER A 143 -15.13 18.24 -4.01
C SER A 143 -16.46 18.52 -4.71
N GLU A 144 -16.86 19.77 -4.91
CA GLU A 144 -18.12 20.15 -5.58
C GLU A 144 -18.16 19.73 -7.06
N SER A 145 -17.00 19.56 -7.69
CA SER A 145 -16.88 19.05 -9.06
C SER A 145 -17.16 17.55 -9.18
N LEU A 146 -17.24 16.84 -8.06
CA LEU A 146 -17.60 15.43 -8.01
C LEU A 146 -19.11 15.23 -7.89
N ALA A 147 -19.61 14.13 -8.46
CA ALA A 147 -20.99 13.69 -8.30
C ALA A 147 -21.42 13.64 -6.82
N GLY A 148 -22.61 14.16 -6.52
CA GLY A 148 -23.23 14.15 -5.19
C GLY A 148 -24.28 13.05 -5.04
N MET A 149 -24.92 12.98 -3.87
CA MET A 149 -25.98 11.99 -3.63
C MET A 149 -27.14 12.08 -4.63
N ASP A 150 -27.44 13.27 -5.16
CA ASP A 150 -28.48 13.47 -6.18
C ASP A 150 -28.18 12.78 -7.52
N SER A 151 -26.96 12.25 -7.70
CA SER A 151 -26.54 11.51 -8.89
C SER A 151 -26.84 10.01 -8.83
N VAL A 152 -27.36 9.51 -7.71
CA VAL A 152 -27.69 8.09 -7.50
C VAL A 152 -29.09 7.91 -6.96
N ASP A 153 -29.79 6.86 -7.42
CA ASP A 153 -31.14 6.52 -6.98
C ASP A 153 -31.16 5.16 -6.28
N GLY A 154 -31.89 5.06 -5.16
CA GLY A 154 -31.98 3.86 -4.33
C GLY A 154 -30.65 3.40 -3.73
N ILE A 155 -29.67 4.30 -3.61
CA ILE A 155 -28.36 4.03 -2.98
C ILE A 155 -28.30 4.68 -1.60
N GLU A 156 -27.97 3.87 -0.61
CA GLU A 156 -27.75 4.31 0.77
C GLU A 156 -26.24 4.36 1.04
N ILE A 157 -25.75 5.44 1.64
CA ILE A 157 -24.35 5.55 2.07
C ILE A 157 -24.30 5.71 3.58
N GLU A 158 -23.72 4.72 4.23
CA GLU A 158 -23.58 4.66 5.68
C GLU A 158 -22.14 4.93 6.11
N THR A 159 -21.98 5.54 7.28
CA THR A 159 -20.66 5.58 7.94
C THR A 159 -20.39 4.20 8.52
N TYR A 160 -19.13 3.73 8.41
CA TYR A 160 -18.73 2.44 8.94
C TYR A 160 -19.14 2.23 10.41
N GLN A 161 -19.71 1.07 10.67
CA GLN A 161 -19.96 0.49 11.98
C GLN A 161 -19.52 -0.98 11.95
N ASP A 162 -19.18 -1.55 13.10
CA ASP A 162 -18.67 -2.93 13.17
C ASP A 162 -19.66 -3.98 12.62
N CYS A 163 -20.98 -3.70 12.66
CA CYS A 163 -22.01 -4.55 12.06
C CYS A 163 -21.94 -4.61 10.52
N LEU A 164 -21.30 -3.64 9.85
CA LEU A 164 -21.17 -3.59 8.39
C LEU A 164 -19.98 -4.40 7.88
N LEU A 165 -19.02 -4.72 8.77
CA LEU A 165 -17.76 -5.37 8.41
C LEU A 165 -17.95 -6.71 7.65
N PRO A 166 -18.88 -7.61 8.02
CA PRO A 166 -19.09 -8.85 7.27
C PRO A 166 -19.44 -8.64 5.79
N SER A 167 -20.36 -7.71 5.50
CA SER A 167 -20.75 -7.36 4.13
C SER A 167 -19.61 -6.73 3.35
N MET A 168 -18.79 -5.91 4.01
CA MET A 168 -17.60 -5.33 3.39
C MET A 168 -16.54 -6.38 3.06
N ILE A 169 -16.29 -7.35 3.94
CA ILE A 169 -15.34 -8.45 3.70
C ILE A 169 -15.77 -9.27 2.48
N GLN A 170 -17.05 -9.60 2.39
CA GLN A 170 -17.60 -10.34 1.25
C GLN A 170 -17.43 -9.56 -0.06
N TYR A 171 -17.77 -8.28 -0.04
CA TYR A 171 -17.62 -7.40 -1.21
C TYR A 171 -16.14 -7.24 -1.60
N ASP A 172 -15.27 -6.96 -0.64
CA ASP A 172 -13.82 -6.84 -0.84
C ASP A 172 -13.22 -8.09 -1.49
N ALA A 173 -13.52 -9.28 -0.94
CA ALA A 173 -13.04 -10.56 -1.48
C ALA A 173 -13.53 -10.80 -2.92
N SER A 174 -14.75 -10.37 -3.25
CA SER A 174 -15.28 -10.45 -4.63
C SER A 174 -14.54 -9.53 -5.61
N VAL A 175 -13.97 -8.43 -5.12
CA VAL A 175 -13.17 -7.49 -5.92
C VAL A 175 -11.73 -7.97 -6.03
N VAL A 176 -11.10 -8.37 -4.92
CA VAL A 176 -9.64 -8.63 -4.87
C VAL A 176 -9.23 -10.09 -5.04
N GLY A 177 -10.20 -11.01 -4.99
CA GLY A 177 -10.00 -12.44 -5.25
C GLY A 177 -9.55 -13.28 -4.05
N TYR A 178 -9.44 -12.70 -2.85
CA TYR A 178 -9.10 -13.42 -1.62
C TYR A 178 -9.62 -12.68 -0.38
N THR A 179 -9.76 -13.40 0.74
CA THR A 179 -10.19 -12.82 2.01
C THR A 179 -9.04 -12.16 2.75
N ARG A 180 -9.29 -11.01 3.36
CA ARG A 180 -8.31 -10.21 4.11
C ARG A 180 -8.98 -9.44 5.25
N ASP A 181 -9.77 -10.17 6.00
CA ASP A 181 -10.73 -9.68 7.00
C ASP A 181 -10.08 -8.76 8.02
N HIS A 182 -8.98 -9.24 8.61
CA HIS A 182 -8.25 -8.51 9.61
C HIS A 182 -7.59 -7.23 9.07
N VAL A 183 -7.19 -7.26 7.79
CA VAL A 183 -6.64 -6.09 7.10
C VAL A 183 -7.69 -5.01 6.95
N LEU A 184 -8.89 -5.40 6.53
CA LEU A 184 -10.00 -4.49 6.32
C LEU A 184 -10.52 -3.92 7.64
N GLU A 185 -10.65 -4.76 8.67
CA GLU A 185 -11.00 -4.34 10.02
C GLU A 185 -10.02 -3.27 10.56
N LEU A 186 -8.71 -3.55 10.51
CA LEU A 186 -7.70 -2.59 10.96
C LEU A 186 -7.73 -1.29 10.16
N ASN A 187 -8.01 -1.36 8.86
CA ASN A 187 -8.16 -0.17 8.02
C ASN A 187 -9.34 0.70 8.47
N CYS A 188 -10.48 0.09 8.79
CA CYS A 188 -11.67 0.79 9.26
C CYS A 188 -11.54 1.34 10.68
N LYS A 189 -10.75 0.66 11.53
CA LYS A 189 -10.49 1.06 12.93
C LYS A 189 -9.24 1.93 13.09
N GLU A 190 -8.56 2.29 12.00
CA GLU A 190 -7.37 3.14 12.06
C GLU A 190 -7.74 4.51 12.63
N ALA A 191 -6.96 5.00 13.59
CA ALA A 191 -7.16 6.33 14.15
C ALA A 191 -7.07 7.40 13.05
N ASP A 192 -7.89 8.44 13.15
CA ASP A 192 -8.01 9.51 12.15
C ASP A 192 -8.35 8.98 10.74
N SER A 193 -9.11 7.88 10.65
CA SER A 193 -9.72 7.41 9.41
C SER A 193 -11.23 7.56 9.43
N LYS A 194 -11.82 7.67 8.24
CA LYS A 194 -13.27 7.59 8.02
C LYS A 194 -13.53 6.63 6.88
N THR A 195 -14.55 5.82 7.03
CA THR A 195 -14.97 4.84 6.02
C THR A 195 -16.46 4.99 5.78
N PHE A 196 -16.86 4.96 4.51
CA PHE A 196 -18.25 4.94 4.09
C PHE A 196 -18.51 3.69 3.25
N VAL A 197 -19.72 3.15 3.38
CA VAL A 197 -20.18 1.93 2.71
C VAL A 197 -21.45 2.25 1.95
N ALA A 198 -21.50 1.87 0.67
CA ALA A 198 -22.66 2.05 -0.19
C ALA A 198 -23.47 0.75 -0.27
N PHE A 199 -24.79 0.86 -0.10
CA PHE A 199 -25.74 -0.22 -0.19
C PHE A 199 -26.79 0.05 -1.26
N LYS A 200 -27.28 -1.03 -1.88
CA LYS A 200 -28.51 -1.05 -2.68
C LYS A 200 -29.31 -2.27 -2.30
N ASN A 201 -30.55 -2.07 -1.86
CA ASN A 201 -31.44 -3.15 -1.41
C ASN A 201 -30.76 -4.06 -0.37
N GLY A 202 -30.05 -3.48 0.59
CA GLY A 202 -29.32 -4.21 1.64
C GLY A 202 -28.03 -4.91 1.19
N THR A 203 -27.64 -4.84 -0.08
CA THR A 203 -26.40 -5.42 -0.61
C THR A 203 -25.30 -4.38 -0.68
N CYS A 204 -24.11 -4.69 -0.16
CA CYS A 204 -22.94 -3.83 -0.29
C CYS A 204 -22.47 -3.78 -1.75
N ILE A 205 -22.38 -2.58 -2.31
CA ILE A 205 -22.01 -2.33 -3.72
C ILE A 205 -20.78 -1.44 -3.86
N GLY A 206 -20.14 -1.09 -2.74
CA GLY A 206 -18.97 -0.25 -2.71
C GLY A 206 -18.64 0.24 -1.31
N PHE A 207 -17.38 0.59 -1.11
CA PHE A 207 -16.94 1.28 0.08
C PHE A 207 -15.63 2.03 -0.20
N GLY A 208 -15.32 3.00 0.64
CA GLY A 208 -14.01 3.61 0.62
C GLY A 208 -13.60 4.17 1.96
N SER A 209 -12.30 4.35 2.13
CA SER A 209 -11.70 4.91 3.34
C SER A 209 -10.80 6.09 3.01
N ILE A 210 -10.74 7.04 3.93
CA ILE A 210 -9.85 8.19 3.90
C ILE A 210 -9.14 8.33 5.24
N LYS A 211 -7.86 8.67 5.22
CA LYS A 211 -7.03 8.81 6.42
C LYS A 211 -5.98 9.89 6.26
N LYS A 212 -5.45 10.37 7.38
CA LYS A 212 -4.33 11.34 7.38
C LYS A 212 -3.01 10.67 7.04
N SER A 213 -2.37 11.10 5.95
CA SER A 213 -1.02 10.66 5.60
C SER A 213 0.05 11.27 6.50
N CYS A 214 1.27 10.70 6.47
CA CYS A 214 2.43 11.28 7.15
C CYS A 214 2.90 12.64 6.59
N LEU A 215 2.31 13.09 5.47
CA LEU A 215 2.53 14.40 4.85
C LEU A 215 1.49 15.44 5.30
N GLY A 216 0.49 15.05 6.10
CA GLY A 216 -0.63 15.92 6.47
C GLY A 216 -1.63 16.16 5.33
N ALA A 217 -1.58 15.32 4.29
CA ALA A 217 -2.57 15.24 3.23
C ALA A 217 -3.60 14.14 3.53
N ALA A 218 -4.78 14.25 2.95
CA ALA A 218 -5.75 13.17 2.89
C ALA A 218 -5.20 12.03 2.02
N ARG A 219 -5.43 10.79 2.41
CA ARG A 219 -5.13 9.61 1.61
C ARG A 219 -6.39 8.78 1.48
N VAL A 220 -6.87 8.62 0.26
CA VAL A 220 -7.98 7.73 -0.07
C VAL A 220 -7.42 6.35 -0.42
N GLY A 221 -7.99 5.31 0.17
CA GLY A 221 -7.55 3.93 -0.02
C GLY A 221 -8.06 3.02 1.09
N PRO A 222 -8.84 1.97 0.77
CA PRO A 222 -9.30 1.62 -0.58
C PRO A 222 -10.44 2.53 -1.03
N LEU A 223 -10.77 2.48 -2.32
CA LEU A 223 -12.04 2.96 -2.86
C LEU A 223 -12.50 1.96 -3.91
N TYR A 224 -13.51 1.16 -3.58
CA TYR A 224 -14.08 0.13 -4.43
C TYR A 224 -15.56 0.37 -4.65
N ALA A 225 -16.06 0.13 -5.85
CA ALA A 225 -17.48 0.30 -6.16
C ALA A 225 -17.87 -0.48 -7.41
N ASP A 226 -19.14 -0.83 -7.51
CA ASP A 226 -19.70 -1.55 -8.68
C ASP A 226 -19.63 -0.72 -9.97
N ASN A 227 -19.69 0.61 -9.86
CA ASN A 227 -19.57 1.53 -10.98
C ASN A 227 -18.99 2.89 -10.55
N GLU A 228 -18.72 3.72 -11.55
CA GLU A 228 -18.03 5.00 -11.40
C GLU A 228 -18.85 6.03 -10.66
N ILE A 229 -20.18 6.03 -10.83
CA ILE A 229 -21.04 7.01 -10.17
C ILE A 229 -21.01 6.78 -8.66
N ILE A 230 -21.13 5.52 -8.22
CA ILE A 230 -21.01 5.15 -6.79
C ILE A 230 -19.63 5.51 -6.25
N ALA A 231 -18.57 5.19 -6.99
CA ALA A 231 -17.20 5.52 -6.58
C ALA A 231 -16.99 7.03 -6.42
N GLU A 232 -17.56 7.83 -7.32
CA GLU A 232 -17.44 9.28 -7.33
C GLU A 232 -18.17 9.90 -6.12
N VAL A 233 -19.39 9.43 -5.84
CA VAL A 233 -20.16 9.88 -4.66
C VAL A 233 -19.45 9.49 -3.36
N LEU A 234 -18.93 8.25 -3.26
CA LEU A 234 -18.13 7.83 -2.11
C LEU A 234 -16.88 8.70 -1.96
N LEU A 235 -16.15 8.98 -3.05
CA LEU A 235 -14.97 9.84 -3.04
C LEU A 235 -15.29 11.25 -2.53
N ARG A 236 -16.40 11.84 -3.00
CA ARG A 236 -16.88 13.14 -2.53
C ARG A 236 -17.15 13.13 -1.03
N ARG A 237 -17.92 12.15 -0.55
CA ARG A 237 -18.24 12.00 0.90
C ARG A 237 -16.98 11.83 1.74
N LEU A 238 -16.01 11.06 1.26
CA LEU A 238 -14.72 10.89 1.92
C LEU A 238 -13.99 12.23 2.06
N ILE A 239 -13.84 12.99 0.99
CA ILE A 239 -13.14 14.29 1.00
C ILE A 239 -13.84 15.28 1.93
N GLU A 240 -15.18 15.40 1.83
CA GLU A 240 -15.99 16.28 2.69
C GLU A 240 -15.86 15.93 4.18
N SER A 241 -15.71 14.64 4.49
CA SER A 241 -15.55 14.17 5.87
C SER A 241 -14.18 14.50 6.47
N PHE A 242 -13.22 14.97 5.67
CA PHE A 242 -11.82 15.13 6.07
C PHE A 242 -11.23 16.52 5.71
N PRO A 243 -11.85 17.61 6.22
CA PRO A 243 -11.52 18.97 5.81
C PRO A 243 -10.11 19.42 6.28
N GLY A 244 -9.58 20.45 5.62
CA GLY A 244 -8.35 21.14 6.05
C GLY A 244 -7.04 20.39 5.78
N MET A 245 -7.06 19.35 4.93
CA MET A 245 -5.85 18.65 4.54
C MET A 245 -5.02 19.42 3.51
N LYS A 246 -3.70 19.19 3.54
CA LYS A 246 -2.72 19.87 2.66
C LYS A 246 -2.65 19.29 1.24
N GLY A 247 -3.63 18.48 0.85
CA GLY A 247 -3.59 17.72 -0.40
C GLY A 247 -4.36 16.42 -0.34
N LEU A 248 -4.34 15.70 -1.45
CA LEU A 248 -4.95 14.39 -1.63
C LEU A 248 -3.98 13.42 -2.27
N ALA A 249 -3.81 12.25 -1.66
CA ALA A 249 -3.10 11.11 -2.21
C ALA A 249 -4.11 10.00 -2.55
N MET A 250 -4.04 9.48 -3.77
CA MET A 250 -4.93 8.41 -4.23
C MET A 250 -4.18 7.53 -5.22
N MET A 251 -4.07 6.24 -4.94
CA MET A 251 -3.31 5.32 -5.77
C MET A 251 -4.28 4.59 -6.68
N THR A 252 -4.19 4.75 -8.00
CA THR A 252 -5.21 4.26 -8.95
C THR A 252 -4.66 3.18 -9.87
N VAL A 253 -5.56 2.40 -10.48
CA VAL A 253 -5.24 1.52 -11.59
C VAL A 253 -5.13 2.37 -12.86
N GLY A 254 -4.03 2.26 -13.59
CA GLY A 254 -3.78 3.06 -14.79
C GLY A 254 -4.81 2.86 -15.90
N SER A 255 -5.37 1.65 -16.02
CA SER A 255 -6.43 1.33 -16.98
C SER A 255 -7.85 1.71 -16.52
N ASN A 256 -8.06 2.08 -15.24
CA ASN A 256 -9.35 2.56 -14.75
C ASN A 256 -9.54 4.04 -15.11
N VAL A 257 -10.07 4.29 -16.31
CA VAL A 257 -10.29 5.64 -16.85
C VAL A 257 -11.16 6.51 -15.94
N PRO A 258 -12.30 6.03 -15.40
CA PRO A 258 -13.10 6.82 -14.46
C PRO A 258 -12.33 7.31 -13.22
N ALA A 259 -11.57 6.42 -12.55
CA ALA A 259 -10.78 6.79 -11.37
C ALA A 259 -9.77 7.91 -11.68
N ASN A 260 -9.12 7.82 -12.84
CA ASN A 260 -8.16 8.83 -13.29
C ASN A 260 -8.84 10.15 -13.71
N ASN A 261 -10.10 10.11 -14.17
CA ASN A 261 -10.87 11.32 -14.47
C ASN A 261 -11.33 12.06 -13.21
N PHE A 262 -11.59 11.37 -12.08
CA PHE A 262 -11.88 12.03 -10.81
C PHE A 262 -10.72 12.95 -10.39
N LEU A 263 -9.48 12.48 -10.54
CA LEU A 263 -8.29 13.29 -10.23
C LEU A 263 -8.18 14.54 -11.10
N LYS A 264 -8.63 14.49 -12.37
CA LYS A 264 -8.71 15.66 -13.25
C LYS A 264 -9.74 16.66 -12.74
N LYS A 265 -10.93 16.20 -12.34
CA LYS A 265 -12.00 17.04 -11.74
C LYS A 265 -11.52 17.75 -10.46
N LEU A 266 -10.59 17.14 -9.72
CA LEU A 266 -10.05 17.65 -8.46
C LEU A 266 -8.82 18.56 -8.60
N GLY A 267 -8.39 18.86 -9.83
CA GLY A 267 -7.28 19.80 -10.10
C GLY A 267 -6.04 19.21 -10.76
N ASN A 268 -6.10 17.95 -11.21
CA ASN A 268 -4.98 17.15 -11.73
C ASN A 268 -3.92 16.82 -10.66
N ALA A 269 -3.39 15.61 -10.76
CA ALA A 269 -2.40 15.11 -9.82
C ALA A 269 -1.01 15.04 -10.44
N ASN A 270 0.01 15.18 -9.59
CA ASN A 270 1.34 14.70 -9.91
C ASN A 270 1.31 13.17 -9.86
N THR A 271 1.58 12.52 -10.98
CA THR A 271 1.47 11.08 -11.13
C THR A 271 2.83 10.42 -11.35
N GLU A 272 3.13 9.40 -10.54
CA GLU A 272 4.27 8.50 -10.76
C GLU A 272 3.75 7.09 -11.04
N ALA A 273 4.16 6.51 -12.18
CA ALA A 273 3.79 5.15 -12.54
C ALA A 273 4.75 4.12 -11.95
N CYS A 274 4.20 2.99 -11.52
CA CYS A 274 4.93 1.82 -11.05
C CYS A 274 4.42 0.56 -11.73
N LEU A 275 5.33 -0.35 -12.06
CA LEU A 275 4.99 -1.68 -12.53
C LEU A 275 4.73 -2.58 -11.33
N ARG A 276 3.65 -3.36 -11.41
CA ARG A 276 3.42 -4.46 -10.48
C ARG A 276 4.26 -5.65 -10.94
N LEU A 277 5.02 -6.23 -10.02
CA LEU A 277 5.84 -7.41 -10.27
C LEU A 277 5.39 -8.58 -9.40
N TYR A 278 5.56 -9.80 -9.91
CA TYR A 278 5.21 -11.05 -9.23
C TYR A 278 6.36 -12.06 -9.29
N GLY A 279 6.44 -12.87 -8.23
CA GLY A 279 7.44 -13.93 -8.08
C GLY A 279 7.03 -15.26 -8.69
N LYS A 280 5.73 -15.57 -8.75
CA LYS A 280 5.22 -16.87 -9.23
C LYS A 280 4.05 -16.74 -10.21
N GLU A 281 3.04 -15.95 -9.85
CA GLU A 281 1.84 -15.78 -10.66
C GLU A 281 1.21 -14.40 -10.41
N LYS A 282 0.48 -13.90 -11.42
CA LYS A 282 -0.29 -12.66 -11.28
C LYS A 282 -1.48 -12.90 -10.36
N VAL A 283 -1.73 -11.95 -9.45
CA VAL A 283 -2.95 -11.97 -8.63
C VAL A 283 -4.05 -11.31 -9.43
N LYS A 284 -5.19 -12.00 -9.58
CA LYS A 284 -6.33 -11.50 -10.33
C LYS A 284 -7.28 -10.73 -9.40
N ALA A 285 -7.75 -9.59 -9.87
CA ALA A 285 -8.78 -8.80 -9.23
C ALA A 285 -9.65 -8.13 -10.29
N ASN A 286 -10.83 -7.67 -9.89
CA ASN A 286 -11.73 -6.93 -10.76
C ASN A 286 -11.31 -5.46 -10.84
N MET A 287 -10.40 -5.14 -11.77
CA MET A 287 -9.80 -3.81 -11.90
C MET A 287 -10.82 -2.70 -12.19
N SER A 288 -11.95 -3.00 -12.82
CA SER A 288 -13.00 -2.00 -13.08
C SER A 288 -13.70 -1.53 -11.81
N LYS A 289 -13.66 -2.33 -10.74
CA LYS A 289 -14.21 -1.98 -9.43
C LYS A 289 -13.18 -1.31 -8.50
N ILE A 290 -11.91 -1.22 -8.90
CA ILE A 290 -10.83 -0.65 -8.09
C ILE A 290 -10.54 0.79 -8.52
N TYR A 291 -11.05 1.76 -7.75
CA TYR A 291 -10.85 3.19 -8.01
C TYR A 291 -9.67 3.74 -7.21
N ALA A 292 -9.43 3.24 -6.00
CA ALA A 292 -8.18 3.47 -5.28
C ALA A 292 -7.72 2.19 -4.58
N PHE A 293 -6.41 1.93 -4.62
CA PHE A 293 -5.83 0.81 -3.91
C PHE A 293 -5.90 1.00 -2.38
N LEU A 294 -6.05 -0.08 -1.63
CA LEU A 294 -5.95 -0.08 -0.16
C LEU A 294 -4.60 0.47 0.28
N ASP A 295 -3.52 -0.15 -0.19
CA ASP A 295 -2.16 0.29 0.10
C ASP A 295 -1.14 -0.02 -0.98
N PHE A 296 -0.39 1.01 -1.39
CA PHE A 296 0.65 0.91 -2.41
C PHE A 296 1.87 0.06 -1.99
N ASN A 297 2.19 0.03 -0.71
CA ASN A 297 3.39 -0.63 -0.19
C ASN A 297 3.10 -2.01 0.39
N PHE A 298 1.85 -2.33 0.71
CA PHE A 298 1.53 -3.48 1.55
C PHE A 298 0.36 -4.32 1.06
N SER A 299 -0.29 -3.93 -0.02
CA SER A 299 -1.44 -4.64 -0.55
C SER A 299 -1.34 -4.78 -2.05
N ALA A 300 -1.83 -5.92 -2.56
CA ALA A 300 -1.93 -6.08 -4.00
C ALA A 300 -2.96 -5.09 -4.59
N PHE A 301 -4.05 -4.86 -3.87
CA PHE A 301 -5.16 -4.02 -4.29
C PHE A 301 -5.67 -3.16 -3.17
#